data_AF-A0A9X7Y189-F1
#
_entry.id   AF-A0A9X7Y189-F1
#
_cell.length_a   1.000
_cell.length_b   1.000
_cell.length_c   1.000
_cell.angle_alpha   90.00
_cell.angle_beta   90.00
_cell.angle_gamma   90.00
#
_symmetry.space_group_name_H-M   'P 1'
#
loop_
_entity.id
_entity.type
_entity.pdbx_description
1 polymer ?
#
loop_
_entity_poly.entity_id
_entity_poly.type
_entity_poly.pdbx_seq_one_letter_code
_entity_poly.pdbx_strand_id
1 'polypeptide(L)'
;MLDKDINNTVSDPKKSLSLILDSMKMKTDFLKNFDIKNEEDVRKLFEVIFYAKKYVNNVISHTPLPELSKAYSVLKDTSRSYNERVEEFSSLIKGGNKKDIEDMAKEIIHFLEPEKYPLWTRWIWNKERNTGSITYVLKDNTTLKNEDEFFKALSELKSVLDIFGLDTGNYYPTSVFLVYAYVRLLDYTTHLAIDKKAAGLLPTHLTTTALVLGLKPFIKVIKYAHS
;
A
#
# COMPACT_ATOMS: atom_id res chain seq x y z
N MET A 1 -17.19 -8.37 -25.67
CA MET A 1 -17.87 -7.64 -24.58
C MET A 1 -17.19 -8.08 -23.31
N LEU A 2 -16.60 -7.15 -22.55
CA LEU A 2 -16.10 -7.45 -21.20
C LEU A 2 -17.30 -8.02 -20.44
N ASP A 3 -17.22 -9.27 -20.00
CA ASP A 3 -18.25 -9.83 -19.14
C ASP A 3 -18.56 -8.82 -18.05
N LYS A 4 -19.85 -8.51 -17.89
CA LYS A 4 -20.31 -7.69 -16.77
C LYS A 4 -19.71 -8.34 -15.53
N ASP A 5 -18.85 -7.63 -14.82
CA ASP A 5 -18.43 -8.02 -13.48
C ASP A 5 -19.63 -7.75 -12.56
N ILE A 6 -20.61 -8.67 -12.61
CA ILE A 6 -21.90 -8.62 -11.89
C ILE A 6 -21.67 -8.62 -10.36
N ASN A 7 -20.43 -8.86 -9.90
CA ASN A 7 -20.12 -9.08 -8.50
C ASN A 7 -19.60 -7.85 -7.75
N ASN A 8 -19.39 -6.70 -8.39
CA ASN A 8 -18.75 -5.59 -7.70
C ASN A 8 -19.69 -4.80 -6.76
N THR A 9 -21.00 -4.99 -6.85
CA THR A 9 -22.00 -4.31 -6.00
C THR A 9 -22.86 -5.25 -5.16
N VAL A 10 -22.60 -6.57 -5.18
CA VAL A 10 -23.37 -7.59 -4.42
C VAL A 10 -22.46 -8.56 -3.64
N SER A 11 -21.20 -8.20 -3.40
CA SER A 11 -20.27 -9.07 -2.66
C SER A 11 -20.46 -8.91 -1.14
N ASP A 12 -20.62 -10.02 -0.43
CA ASP A 12 -20.46 -10.11 1.03
C ASP A 12 -19.21 -9.35 1.48
N PRO A 13 -19.35 -8.23 2.25
CA PRO A 13 -18.22 -7.41 2.67
C PRO A 13 -17.14 -8.19 3.41
N LYS A 14 -17.52 -9.26 4.12
CA LYS A 14 -16.57 -10.14 4.82
C LYS A 14 -15.70 -10.93 3.84
N LYS A 15 -16.30 -11.46 2.77
CA LYS A 15 -15.56 -12.16 1.71
C LYS A 15 -14.59 -11.23 0.99
N SER A 16 -15.02 -10.01 0.69
CA SER A 16 -14.16 -9.03 0.03
C SER A 16 -13.02 -8.56 0.92
N LEU A 17 -13.25 -8.39 2.22
CA LEU A 17 -12.19 -8.12 3.18
C LEU A 17 -11.20 -9.29 3.29
N SER A 18 -11.70 -10.53 3.39
CA SER A 18 -10.86 -11.74 3.41
C SER A 18 -9.98 -11.82 2.17
N LEU A 19 -10.55 -11.60 0.98
CA LEU A 19 -9.82 -11.59 -0.29
C LEU A 19 -8.68 -10.56 -0.30
N ILE A 20 -8.92 -9.36 0.24
CA ILE A 20 -7.87 -8.33 0.36
C ILE A 20 -6.78 -8.81 1.32
N LEU A 21 -7.14 -9.31 2.52
CA LEU A 21 -6.17 -9.78 3.51
C LEU A 21 -5.33 -10.95 2.98
N ASP A 22 -5.94 -11.90 2.26
CA ASP A 22 -5.23 -13.02 1.66
C ASP A 22 -4.32 -12.56 0.52
N SER A 23 -4.75 -11.57 -0.27
CA SER A 23 -3.89 -10.94 -1.28
C SER A 23 -2.70 -10.20 -0.66
N MET A 24 -2.89 -9.56 0.51
CA MET A 24 -1.80 -8.92 1.25
C MET A 24 -0.78 -9.95 1.75
N LYS A 25 -1.24 -11.11 2.24
CA LYS A 25 -0.34 -12.23 2.60
C LYS A 25 0.44 -12.73 1.38
N MET A 26 -0.21 -12.92 0.24
CA MET A 26 0.47 -13.30 -1.01
C MET A 26 1.50 -12.25 -1.46
N LYS A 27 1.20 -10.96 -1.31
CA LYS A 27 2.18 -9.88 -1.59
C LYS A 27 3.39 -9.98 -0.67
N THR A 28 3.19 -10.30 0.60
CA THR A 28 4.27 -10.53 1.56
C THR A 28 5.11 -11.74 1.19
N ASP A 29 4.49 -12.87 0.85
CA ASP A 29 5.21 -14.06 0.41
C ASP A 29 5.99 -13.80 -0.88
N PHE A 30 5.41 -13.05 -1.81
CA PHE A 30 6.11 -12.57 -2.99
C PHE A 30 7.35 -11.76 -2.59
N LEU A 31 7.20 -10.67 -1.82
CA LEU A 31 8.32 -9.80 -1.46
C LEU A 31 9.41 -10.50 -0.63
N LYS A 32 9.05 -11.45 0.23
CA LYS A 32 10.03 -12.22 1.02
C LYS A 32 10.89 -13.15 0.15
N ASN A 33 10.28 -13.77 -0.86
CA ASN A 33 10.93 -14.75 -1.73
C ASN A 33 11.45 -14.14 -3.04
N PHE A 34 11.25 -12.84 -3.24
CA PHE A 34 11.65 -12.15 -4.47
C PHE A 34 13.11 -11.72 -4.42
N ASP A 35 13.76 -11.76 -5.58
CA ASP A 35 15.10 -11.22 -5.81
C ASP A 35 15.15 -10.57 -7.18
N ILE A 36 15.93 -9.49 -7.30
CA ILE A 36 16.13 -8.78 -8.57
C ILE A 36 17.34 -9.38 -9.29
N LYS A 37 17.10 -10.04 -10.43
CA LYS A 37 18.14 -10.66 -11.27
C LYS A 37 18.25 -10.02 -12.65
N ASN A 38 17.21 -9.35 -13.12
CA ASN A 38 17.14 -8.68 -14.42
C ASN A 38 16.16 -7.48 -14.38
N GLU A 39 16.06 -6.73 -15.46
CA GLU A 39 15.14 -5.58 -15.56
C GLU A 39 13.65 -5.96 -15.46
N GLU A 40 13.28 -7.15 -15.89
CA GLU A 40 11.89 -7.63 -15.80
C GLU A 40 11.48 -7.83 -14.34
N ASP A 41 12.40 -8.28 -13.49
CA ASP A 41 12.18 -8.35 -12.04
C ASP A 41 11.98 -6.96 -11.44
N VAL A 42 12.73 -5.95 -11.88
CA VAL A 42 12.50 -4.55 -11.46
C VAL A 42 11.08 -4.11 -11.84
N ARG A 43 10.61 -4.45 -13.04
CA ARG A 43 9.24 -4.13 -13.49
C ARG A 43 8.18 -4.80 -12.63
N LYS A 44 8.36 -6.07 -12.28
CA LYS A 44 7.45 -6.80 -11.38
C LYS A 44 7.38 -6.18 -10.00
N LEU A 45 8.52 -5.81 -9.41
CA LEU A 45 8.56 -5.11 -8.12
C LEU A 45 7.81 -3.78 -8.17
N PHE A 46 8.05 -2.98 -9.21
CA PHE A 46 7.38 -1.68 -9.38
C PHE A 46 5.88 -1.85 -9.68
N GLU A 47 5.45 -2.95 -10.28
CA GLU A 47 4.04 -3.22 -10.56
C GLU A 47 3.22 -3.46 -9.29
N VAL A 48 3.83 -4.05 -8.25
CA VAL A 48 3.13 -4.32 -6.98
C VAL A 48 3.13 -3.13 -6.02
N ILE A 49 3.71 -1.98 -6.41
CA ILE A 49 3.73 -0.74 -5.62
C ILE A 49 3.05 0.37 -6.43
N PHE A 50 1.83 0.75 -6.01
CA PHE A 50 0.92 1.56 -6.83
C PHE A 50 1.52 2.89 -7.32
N TYR A 51 2.13 3.68 -6.43
CA TYR A 51 2.67 5.00 -6.79
C TYR A 51 4.03 4.95 -7.51
N ALA A 52 4.80 3.88 -7.31
CA ALA A 52 6.12 3.76 -7.89
C ALA A 52 6.08 3.36 -9.36
N LYS A 53 5.02 2.64 -9.80
CA LYS A 53 4.90 2.07 -11.14
C LYS A 53 5.22 3.04 -12.29
N LYS A 54 4.82 4.31 -12.16
CA LYS A 54 5.06 5.37 -13.17
C LYS A 54 6.55 5.69 -13.37
N TYR A 55 7.42 5.38 -12.41
CA TYR A 55 8.85 5.70 -12.47
C TYR A 55 9.73 4.56 -12.99
N VAL A 56 9.18 3.36 -13.21
CA VAL A 56 9.98 2.16 -13.52
C VAL A 56 10.95 2.37 -14.69
N ASN A 57 10.51 2.99 -15.78
CA ASN A 57 11.36 3.22 -16.95
C ASN A 57 12.47 4.24 -16.65
N ASN A 58 12.18 5.26 -15.84
CA ASN A 58 13.16 6.26 -15.47
C ASN A 58 14.18 5.71 -14.48
N VAL A 59 13.75 4.84 -13.55
CA VAL A 59 14.64 4.18 -12.60
C VAL A 59 15.56 3.20 -13.32
N ILE A 60 15.03 2.35 -14.21
CA ILE A 60 15.83 1.39 -14.99
C ILE A 60 16.88 2.11 -15.83
N SER A 61 16.56 3.26 -16.43
CA SER A 61 17.52 3.98 -17.28
C SER A 61 18.61 4.73 -16.52
N HIS A 62 18.45 4.96 -15.20
CA HIS A 62 19.40 5.74 -14.41
C HIS A 62 20.06 4.96 -13.27
N THR A 63 19.50 3.82 -12.88
CA THR A 63 20.03 2.97 -11.81
C THR A 63 20.53 1.65 -12.38
N PRO A 64 21.84 1.35 -12.31
CA PRO A 64 22.36 0.06 -12.69
C PRO A 64 21.69 -1.10 -11.94
N LEU A 65 21.47 -2.22 -12.63
CA LEU A 65 20.84 -3.41 -12.04
C LEU A 65 21.50 -3.90 -10.73
N PRO A 66 22.84 -3.90 -10.57
CA PRO A 66 23.46 -4.27 -9.29
C PRO A 66 23.09 -3.33 -8.15
N GLU A 67 22.94 -2.02 -8.41
CA GLU A 67 22.50 -1.04 -7.41
C GLU A 67 21.04 -1.29 -7.03
N LEU A 68 20.17 -1.61 -8.00
CA LEU A 68 18.77 -1.97 -7.75
C LEU A 68 18.65 -3.23 -6.89
N SER A 69 19.42 -4.27 -7.21
CA SER A 69 19.43 -5.53 -6.46
C SER A 69 19.96 -5.34 -5.03
N LYS A 70 21.03 -4.53 -4.87
CA LYS A 70 21.54 -4.13 -3.55
C LYS A 70 20.50 -3.34 -2.76
N ALA A 71 19.88 -2.32 -3.35
CA ALA A 71 18.88 -1.49 -2.70
C ALA A 71 17.73 -2.33 -2.15
N TYR A 72 17.20 -3.25 -2.97
CA TYR A 72 16.13 -4.14 -2.53
C TYR A 72 16.57 -5.10 -1.41
N SER A 73 17.81 -5.62 -1.48
CA SER A 73 18.36 -6.48 -0.43
C SER A 73 18.51 -5.76 0.91
N VAL A 74 18.85 -4.46 0.91
CA VAL A 74 18.92 -3.63 2.12
C VAL A 74 17.56 -3.55 2.83
N LEU A 75 16.45 -3.48 2.08
CA LEU A 75 15.11 -3.47 2.70
C LEU A 75 14.80 -4.79 3.44
N LYS A 76 15.36 -5.91 2.97
CA LYS A 76 15.20 -7.25 3.58
C LYS A 76 16.12 -7.48 4.79
N ASP A 77 17.14 -6.65 4.99
CA ASP A 77 18.12 -6.80 6.06
C ASP A 77 17.55 -6.34 7.41
N THR A 78 17.03 -7.29 8.19
CA THR A 78 16.43 -7.05 9.51
C THR A 78 17.43 -6.70 10.61
N SER A 79 18.74 -6.77 10.35
CA SER A 79 19.77 -6.31 11.29
C SER A 79 19.89 -4.78 11.34
N ARG A 80 19.35 -4.08 10.34
CA ARG A 80 19.37 -2.63 10.20
C ARG A 80 18.10 -1.99 10.73
N SER A 81 18.19 -0.75 11.19
CA SER A 81 17.02 0.00 11.62
C SER A 81 16.10 0.36 10.45
N TYR A 82 14.84 0.67 10.76
CA TYR A 82 13.86 1.12 9.77
C TYR A 82 14.36 2.31 8.93
N ASN A 83 14.89 3.34 9.59
CA ASN A 83 15.32 4.56 8.93
C ASN A 83 16.56 4.35 8.05
N GLU A 84 17.54 3.57 8.52
CA GLU A 84 18.73 3.24 7.71
C GLU A 84 18.37 2.51 6.42
N ARG A 85 17.40 1.57 6.49
CA ARG A 85 16.95 0.83 5.30
C ARG A 85 16.27 1.74 4.28
N VAL A 86 15.39 2.63 4.75
CA VAL A 86 14.68 3.60 3.88
C VAL A 86 15.69 4.57 3.25
N GLU A 87 16.60 5.11 4.05
CA GLU A 87 17.61 6.06 3.59
C GLU A 87 18.54 5.42 2.55
N GLU A 88 19.13 4.27 2.85
CA GLU A 88 20.05 3.62 1.92
C GLU A 88 19.33 3.19 0.62
N PHE A 89 18.12 2.62 0.71
CA PHE A 89 17.33 2.32 -0.49
C PHE A 89 17.10 3.57 -1.34
N SER A 90 16.64 4.66 -0.75
CA SER A 90 16.36 5.91 -1.48
C SER A 90 17.62 6.57 -2.05
N SER A 91 18.79 6.35 -1.44
CA SER A 91 20.07 6.89 -1.90
C SER A 91 20.65 6.12 -3.10
N LEU A 92 20.38 4.81 -3.19
CA LEU A 92 20.86 3.93 -4.26
C LEU A 92 19.99 4.06 -5.52
N ILE A 93 18.68 4.29 -5.36
CA ILE A 93 17.76 4.44 -6.49
C ILE A 93 17.92 5.82 -7.12
N LYS A 94 18.35 5.83 -8.39
CA LYS A 94 18.44 7.01 -9.24
C LYS A 94 17.25 7.07 -10.20
N GLY A 95 16.75 8.28 -10.44
CA GLY A 95 15.51 8.48 -11.19
C GLY A 95 14.26 8.37 -10.30
N GLY A 96 13.17 8.94 -10.79
CA GLY A 96 11.93 9.12 -10.04
C GLY A 96 11.98 10.27 -9.04
N ASN A 97 10.87 10.47 -8.33
CA ASN A 97 10.79 11.48 -7.27
C ASN A 97 11.28 10.86 -5.95
N LYS A 98 12.27 11.49 -5.30
CA LYS A 98 12.86 10.98 -4.04
C LYS A 98 11.81 10.61 -2.99
N LYS A 99 10.80 11.46 -2.76
CA LYS A 99 9.76 11.21 -1.75
C LYS A 99 8.85 10.03 -2.14
N ASP A 100 8.58 9.83 -3.44
CA ASP A 100 7.80 8.67 -3.92
C ASP A 100 8.62 7.37 -3.79
N ILE A 101 9.96 7.42 -3.96
CA ILE A 101 10.87 6.28 -3.73
C ILE A 101 10.98 5.96 -2.23
N GLU A 102 11.01 6.97 -1.36
CA GLU A 102 10.93 6.77 0.10
C GLU A 102 9.60 6.13 0.50
N ASP A 103 8.47 6.59 -0.04
CA ASP A 103 7.16 5.96 0.20
C ASP A 103 7.15 4.49 -0.25
N MET A 104 7.78 4.18 -1.40
CA MET A 104 7.95 2.81 -1.88
C MET A 104 8.74 1.95 -0.90
N ALA A 105 9.86 2.46 -0.37
CA ALA A 105 10.66 1.74 0.63
C ALA A 105 9.83 1.40 1.88
N LYS A 106 9.08 2.37 2.39
CA LYS A 106 8.22 2.22 3.57
C LYS A 106 7.10 1.21 3.33
N GLU A 107 6.47 1.24 2.15
CA GLU A 107 5.46 0.25 1.76
C GLU A 107 6.07 -1.16 1.68
N ILE A 108 7.23 -1.32 1.05
CA ILE A 108 7.90 -2.63 0.97
C ILE A 108 8.23 -3.16 2.37
N ILE A 109 8.78 -2.33 3.26
CA ILE A 109 9.08 -2.74 4.64
C ILE A 109 7.80 -3.16 5.39
N HIS A 110 6.69 -2.44 5.21
CA HIS A 110 5.40 -2.83 5.79
C HIS A 110 4.99 -4.25 5.38
N PHE A 111 5.19 -4.65 4.13
CA PHE A 111 4.89 -6.01 3.70
C PHE A 111 5.98 -7.03 4.05
N LEU A 112 7.25 -6.63 4.20
CA LEU A 112 8.30 -7.54 4.67
C LEU A 112 8.12 -7.92 6.15
N GLU A 113 7.69 -6.97 6.97
CA GLU A 113 7.54 -7.12 8.43
C GLU A 113 6.21 -6.49 8.92
N PRO A 114 5.05 -7.03 8.47
CA PRO A 114 3.74 -6.44 8.75
C PRO A 114 3.33 -6.48 10.22
N GLU A 115 3.98 -7.32 11.03
CA GLU A 115 3.79 -7.40 12.47
C GLU A 115 4.47 -6.24 13.21
N LYS A 116 5.51 -5.64 12.62
CA LYS A 116 6.36 -4.62 13.27
C LYS A 116 6.11 -3.22 12.74
N TYR A 117 5.90 -3.08 11.43
CA TYR A 117 5.82 -1.77 10.79
C TYR A 117 4.47 -1.55 10.12
N PRO A 118 3.78 -0.44 10.42
CA PRO A 118 2.55 -0.08 9.74
C PRO A 118 2.82 0.45 8.33
N LEU A 119 1.77 0.49 7.51
CA LEU A 119 1.85 1.16 6.23
C LEU A 119 2.00 2.67 6.45
N TRP A 120 3.13 3.22 6.03
CA TRP A 120 3.47 4.61 6.28
C TRP A 120 3.98 5.33 5.04
N THR A 121 3.05 5.59 4.14
CA THR A 121 3.25 6.44 2.97
C THR A 121 2.62 7.81 3.21
N ARG A 122 3.02 8.84 2.45
CA ARG A 122 2.49 10.20 2.62
C ARG A 122 0.98 10.34 2.39
N TRP A 123 0.33 9.41 1.70
CA TRP A 123 -1.13 9.40 1.54
C TRP A 123 -1.86 8.81 2.76
N ILE A 124 -1.16 8.01 3.59
CA ILE A 124 -1.62 7.63 4.94
C ILE A 124 -1.35 8.79 5.91
N TRP A 125 -0.10 9.23 5.99
CA TRP A 125 0.29 10.38 6.81
C TRP A 125 1.51 11.09 6.23
N ASN A 126 1.31 12.35 5.85
CA ASN A 126 2.36 13.28 5.47
C ASN A 126 2.70 14.17 6.68
N LYS A 127 3.80 13.86 7.35
CA LYS A 127 4.30 14.61 8.53
C LYS A 127 4.52 16.10 8.25
N GLU A 128 5.03 16.47 7.08
CA GLU A 128 5.35 17.88 6.75
C GLU A 128 4.09 18.75 6.62
N ARG A 129 3.01 18.17 6.10
CA ARG A 129 1.75 18.89 5.84
C ARG A 129 0.65 18.58 6.85
N ASN A 130 0.88 17.57 7.70
CA ASN A 130 -0.10 16.94 8.55
C ASN A 130 -1.41 16.60 7.79
N THR A 131 -1.26 15.91 6.67
CA THR A 131 -2.35 15.44 5.80
C THR A 131 -2.31 13.93 5.63
N GLY A 132 -3.33 13.34 5.02
CA GLY A 132 -3.40 11.91 4.70
C GLY A 132 -4.64 11.28 5.30
N SER A 133 -4.89 10.00 5.03
CA SER A 133 -6.11 9.37 5.53
C SER A 133 -6.17 9.22 7.04
N ILE A 134 -5.02 9.23 7.73
CA ILE A 134 -5.00 9.19 9.20
C ILE A 134 -5.76 10.37 9.80
N THR A 135 -5.77 11.55 9.17
CA THR A 135 -6.41 12.75 9.73
C THR A 135 -7.93 12.63 9.84
N TYR A 136 -8.54 11.68 9.13
CA TYR A 136 -9.97 11.42 9.16
C TYR A 136 -10.39 10.41 10.23
N VAL A 137 -9.42 9.74 10.85
CA VAL A 137 -9.68 8.75 11.91
C VAL A 137 -9.28 9.27 13.29
N LEU A 138 -8.49 10.35 13.33
CA LEU A 138 -8.14 11.03 14.57
C LEU A 138 -9.36 11.72 15.17
N LYS A 139 -9.34 11.88 16.50
CA LYS A 139 -10.33 12.70 17.22
C LYS A 139 -10.23 14.16 16.76
N ASP A 140 -11.36 14.85 16.82
CA ASP A 140 -11.44 16.28 16.45
C ASP A 140 -10.33 17.11 17.11
N ASN A 141 -9.76 18.03 16.34
CA ASN A 141 -8.65 18.92 16.74
C ASN A 141 -7.33 18.21 17.13
N THR A 142 -7.18 16.93 16.83
CA THR A 142 -5.89 16.23 17.05
C THR A 142 -4.96 16.42 15.86
N THR A 143 -3.69 16.74 16.14
CA THR A 143 -2.63 16.89 15.14
C THR A 143 -1.43 16.06 15.58
N LEU A 144 -0.91 15.23 14.67
CA LEU A 144 0.25 14.40 14.93
C LEU A 144 1.53 15.21 14.71
N LYS A 145 2.38 15.30 15.73
CA LYS A 145 3.62 16.11 15.72
C LYS A 145 4.84 15.31 15.32
N ASN A 146 4.85 14.01 15.63
CA ASN A 146 5.98 13.13 15.44
C ASN A 146 5.52 11.70 15.17
N GLU A 147 6.51 10.85 14.94
CA GLU A 147 6.34 9.47 14.52
C GLU A 147 5.74 8.64 15.66
N ASP A 148 6.16 8.88 16.90
CA ASP A 148 5.61 8.21 18.08
C ASP A 148 4.11 8.48 18.25
N GLU A 149 3.66 9.70 18.01
CA GLU A 149 2.23 10.04 18.02
C GLU A 149 1.46 9.32 16.90
N PHE A 150 2.05 9.19 15.72
CA PHE A 150 1.48 8.39 14.63
C PHE A 150 1.37 6.90 15.01
N PHE A 151 2.42 6.31 15.59
CA PHE A 151 2.38 4.92 16.06
C PHE A 151 1.35 4.71 17.17
N LYS A 152 1.21 5.67 18.10
CA LYS A 152 0.16 5.63 19.14
C LYS A 152 -1.24 5.67 18.54
N ALA A 153 -1.50 6.58 17.59
CA ALA A 153 -2.78 6.64 16.89
C ALA A 153 -3.12 5.33 16.16
N LEU A 154 -2.13 4.69 15.54
CA LEU A 154 -2.30 3.39 14.91
C LEU A 154 -2.54 2.26 15.92
N SER A 155 -1.90 2.31 17.10
CA SER A 155 -2.15 1.35 18.18
C SER A 155 -3.56 1.48 18.73
N GLU A 156 -4.06 2.71 18.88
CA GLU A 156 -5.46 2.97 19.25
C GLU A 156 -6.40 2.43 18.17
N LEU A 157 -6.14 2.73 16.90
CA LEU A 157 -6.94 2.21 15.78
C LEU A 157 -6.94 0.68 15.75
N LYS A 158 -5.80 0.04 15.95
CA LYS A 158 -5.69 -1.43 16.03
C LYS A 158 -6.57 -1.97 17.17
N SER A 159 -6.53 -1.35 18.34
CA SER A 159 -7.36 -1.73 19.49
C SER A 159 -8.86 -1.58 19.19
N VAL A 160 -9.24 -0.53 18.47
CA VAL A 160 -10.63 -0.34 18.02
C VAL A 160 -11.05 -1.44 17.04
N LEU A 161 -10.21 -1.76 16.06
CA LEU A 161 -10.50 -2.82 15.09
C LEU A 161 -10.58 -4.20 15.74
N ASP A 162 -9.78 -4.46 16.78
CA ASP A 162 -9.82 -5.69 17.57
C ASP A 162 -11.17 -5.90 18.27
N ILE A 163 -11.81 -4.84 18.78
CA ILE A 163 -13.17 -4.91 19.35
C ILE A 163 -14.18 -5.48 18.33
N PHE A 164 -13.96 -5.25 17.03
CA PHE A 164 -14.79 -5.79 15.96
C PHE A 164 -14.34 -7.16 15.43
N GLY A 165 -13.37 -7.80 16.10
CA GLY A 165 -12.81 -9.10 15.72
C GLY A 165 -11.93 -9.04 14.48
N LEU A 166 -11.31 -7.88 14.20
CA LEU A 166 -10.43 -7.67 13.05
C LEU A 166 -8.93 -7.74 13.41
N ASP A 167 -8.56 -8.20 14.60
CA ASP A 167 -7.14 -8.43 14.89
C ASP A 167 -6.59 -9.62 14.11
N THR A 168 -5.48 -9.37 13.41
CA THR A 168 -4.74 -10.38 12.64
C THR A 168 -3.31 -10.54 13.14
N GLY A 169 -2.98 -9.98 14.32
CA GLY A 169 -1.63 -9.98 14.87
C GLY A 169 -0.65 -9.06 14.12
N ASN A 170 -1.10 -8.33 13.11
CA ASN A 170 -0.28 -7.47 12.27
C ASN A 170 -1.01 -6.17 11.88
N TYR A 171 -0.37 -5.31 11.09
CA TYR A 171 -0.91 -4.00 10.71
C TYR A 171 -1.84 -4.03 9.48
N TYR A 172 -2.13 -5.18 8.86
CA TYR A 172 -3.00 -5.22 7.68
C TYR A 172 -4.40 -4.62 7.90
N PRO A 173 -5.12 -4.88 9.00
CA PRO A 173 -6.45 -4.32 9.21
C PRO A 173 -6.40 -2.79 9.27
N THR A 174 -5.41 -2.23 9.97
CA THR A 174 -5.19 -0.77 10.01
C THR A 174 -4.82 -0.21 8.64
N SER A 175 -3.99 -0.92 7.86
CA SER A 175 -3.64 -0.53 6.51
C SER A 175 -4.88 -0.50 5.61
N VAL A 176 -5.67 -1.58 5.56
CA VAL A 176 -6.90 -1.65 4.77
C VAL A 176 -7.86 -0.53 5.16
N PHE A 177 -8.06 -0.29 6.46
CA PHE A 177 -8.95 0.76 6.94
C PHE A 177 -8.51 2.16 6.47
N LEU A 178 -7.22 2.47 6.63
CA LEU A 178 -6.67 3.78 6.25
C LEU A 178 -6.60 3.97 4.73
N VAL A 179 -6.32 2.92 3.95
CA VAL A 179 -6.42 2.99 2.49
C VAL A 179 -7.86 3.18 2.07
N TYR A 180 -8.80 2.47 2.68
CA TYR A 180 -10.22 2.62 2.37
C TYR A 180 -10.70 4.05 2.67
N ALA A 181 -10.29 4.65 3.80
CA ALA A 181 -10.56 6.05 4.11
C ALA A 181 -9.95 7.01 3.07
N TYR A 182 -8.71 6.76 2.63
CA TYR A 182 -8.08 7.51 1.54
C TYR A 182 -8.87 7.43 0.23
N VAL A 183 -9.27 6.22 -0.18
CA VAL A 183 -10.05 5.98 -1.39
C VAL A 183 -11.41 6.69 -1.31
N ARG A 184 -12.08 6.61 -0.17
CA ARG A 184 -13.37 7.31 0.06
C ARG A 184 -13.23 8.82 -0.08
N LEU A 185 -12.13 9.39 0.39
CA LEU A 185 -11.83 10.81 0.19
C LEU A 185 -11.65 11.14 -1.29
N LEU A 186 -10.83 10.38 -2.01
CA LEU A 186 -10.63 10.57 -3.45
C LEU A 186 -11.96 10.49 -4.19
N ASP A 187 -12.77 9.49 -3.89
CA ASP A 187 -14.07 9.32 -4.54
C ASP A 187 -15.03 10.46 -4.20
N TYR A 188 -15.04 10.96 -2.96
CA TYR A 188 -15.85 12.13 -2.62
C TYR A 188 -15.45 13.36 -3.45
N THR A 189 -14.15 13.66 -3.53
CA THR A 189 -13.65 14.78 -4.34
C THR A 189 -13.91 14.58 -5.85
N THR A 190 -13.83 13.33 -6.32
CA THR A 190 -14.03 12.97 -7.73
C THR A 190 -15.50 12.99 -8.12
N HIS A 191 -16.41 12.50 -7.27
CA HIS A 191 -17.86 12.55 -7.47
C HIS A 191 -18.41 13.97 -7.47
N LEU A 192 -17.78 14.90 -6.74
CA LEU A 192 -18.11 16.32 -6.84
C LEU A 192 -17.70 16.93 -8.18
N ALA A 193 -16.73 16.35 -8.88
CA ALA A 193 -16.19 16.86 -10.14
C ALA A 193 -16.80 16.21 -11.41
N ILE A 194 -17.49 15.07 -11.28
CA ILE A 194 -18.00 14.27 -12.39
C ILE A 194 -19.54 14.23 -12.38
N ASP A 195 -20.18 14.25 -13.56
CA ASP A 195 -21.63 14.05 -13.70
C ASP A 195 -22.05 12.73 -13.01
N LYS A 196 -23.13 12.78 -12.21
CA LYS A 196 -23.72 11.63 -11.50
C LYS A 196 -23.98 10.43 -12.42
N LYS A 197 -24.19 10.64 -13.73
CA LYS A 197 -24.36 9.55 -14.69
C LYS A 197 -23.07 8.79 -15.01
N ALA A 198 -21.91 9.44 -14.92
CA ALA A 198 -20.60 8.82 -15.13
C ALA A 198 -19.98 8.24 -13.84
N ALA A 199 -20.50 8.63 -12.67
CA ALA A 199 -20.10 8.08 -11.37
C ALA A 199 -20.19 6.55 -11.28
N GLY A 200 -21.15 5.93 -11.98
CA GLY A 200 -21.32 4.47 -12.03
C GLY A 200 -20.25 3.71 -12.83
N LEU A 201 -19.35 4.44 -13.53
CA LEU A 201 -18.22 3.85 -14.26
C LEU A 201 -16.96 3.72 -13.38
N LEU A 202 -16.98 4.29 -12.17
CA LEU A 202 -15.84 4.22 -11.26
C LEU A 202 -15.73 2.81 -10.65
N PRO A 203 -14.50 2.28 -10.46
CA PRO A 203 -14.30 1.05 -9.71
C PRO A 203 -14.83 1.19 -8.28
N THR A 204 -15.20 0.07 -7.68
CA THR A 204 -15.73 0.06 -6.31
C THR A 204 -14.65 0.46 -5.31
N HIS A 205 -15.03 1.03 -4.16
CA HIS A 205 -14.07 1.43 -3.12
C HIS A 205 -13.13 0.30 -2.71
N LEU A 206 -13.62 -0.94 -2.63
CA LEU A 206 -12.81 -2.11 -2.30
C LEU A 206 -11.85 -2.50 -3.44
N THR A 207 -12.31 -2.43 -4.70
CA THR A 207 -11.44 -2.62 -5.86
C THR A 207 -10.34 -1.56 -5.89
N THR A 208 -10.69 -0.30 -5.69
CA THR A 208 -9.73 0.82 -5.64
C THR A 208 -8.79 0.68 -4.44
N THR A 209 -9.26 0.23 -3.28
CA THR A 209 -8.43 -0.06 -2.11
C THR A 209 -7.37 -1.12 -2.44
N ALA A 210 -7.78 -2.22 -3.07
CA ALA A 210 -6.84 -3.24 -3.53
C ALA A 210 -5.85 -2.72 -4.58
N LEU A 211 -6.30 -1.85 -5.49
CA LEU A 211 -5.42 -1.22 -6.49
C LEU A 211 -4.36 -0.33 -5.83
N VAL A 212 -4.75 0.52 -4.88
CA VAL A 212 -3.85 1.42 -4.15
C VAL A 212 -2.85 0.63 -3.29
N LEU A 213 -3.26 -0.52 -2.74
CA LEU A 213 -2.38 -1.46 -2.05
C LEU A 213 -1.50 -2.30 -2.99
N GLY A 214 -1.61 -2.14 -4.31
CA GLY A 214 -0.83 -2.89 -5.30
C GLY A 214 -1.18 -4.38 -5.37
N LEU A 215 -2.42 -4.75 -5.02
CA LEU A 215 -2.85 -6.15 -4.88
C LEU A 215 -3.40 -6.78 -6.16
N LYS A 216 -3.49 -6.00 -7.25
CA LYS A 216 -4.09 -6.45 -8.52
C LYS A 216 -3.52 -7.79 -9.05
N PRO A 217 -2.20 -8.04 -9.03
CA PRO A 217 -1.65 -9.31 -9.49
C PRO A 217 -2.12 -10.50 -8.64
N PHE A 218 -2.26 -10.32 -7.33
CA PHE A 218 -2.58 -11.39 -6.37
C PHE A 218 -4.07 -11.73 -6.34
N ILE A 219 -4.95 -10.73 -6.48
CA ILE A 219 -6.40 -10.97 -6.57
C ILE A 219 -6.75 -11.84 -7.76
N LYS A 220 -6.05 -11.67 -8.89
CA LYS A 220 -6.28 -12.52 -10.08
C LYS A 220 -5.98 -13.99 -9.78
N VAL A 221 -4.87 -14.27 -9.09
CA VAL A 221 -4.46 -15.64 -8.73
C VAL A 221 -5.53 -16.31 -7.85
N ILE A 222 -6.04 -15.60 -6.84
CA ILE A 222 -7.09 -16.13 -5.96
C ILE A 222 -8.37 -16.41 -6.74
N LYS A 223 -8.76 -15.51 -7.66
CA LYS A 223 -9.94 -15.73 -8.51
C LYS A 223 -9.80 -16.99 -9.38
N TYR A 224 -8.62 -17.24 -9.96
CA TYR A 224 -8.36 -18.45 -10.75
C TYR A 224 -8.31 -19.74 -9.92
N ALA A 225 -7.83 -19.69 -8.66
CA ALA A 225 -7.79 -20.86 -7.78
C ALA A 225 -9.17 -21.30 -7.24
N HIS A 226 -10.16 -20.41 -7.29
CA HIS A 226 -11.55 -20.68 -6.90
C HIS A 226 -12.53 -20.78 -8.08
N SER A 227 -12.02 -20.83 -9.31
CA SER A 227 -12.77 -21.11 -10.55
C SER A 227 -12.77 -22.61 -10.83
#